data_AF-A0A7X9H6W0-F1
#
_entry.id   AF-A0A7X9H6W0-F1
#
_cell.length_a   1.000
_cell.length_b   1.000
_cell.length_c   1.000
_cell.angle_alpha   90.00
_cell.angle_beta   90.00
_cell.angle_gamma   90.00
#
_symmetry.space_group_name_H-M   'P 1'
#
loop_
_entity.id
_entity.type
_entity.pdbx_description
1 polymer ?
#
loop_
_entity_poly.entity_id
_entity_poly.type
_entity_poly.pdbx_seq_one_letter_code
_entity_poly.pdbx_strand_id
1 'polypeptide(L)' 'MTFEMIKRNYDRGLWNKQMVKVAVVKGVITEEQYKEITGEDYTEQ' A
#
# COMPACT_ATOMS: atom_id res chain seq x y z
N MET A 1 -6.02 -0.74 -11.10
CA MET A 1 -4.99 -0.13 -10.23
C MET A 1 -3.95 -1.20 -9.98
N THR A 2 -2.67 -0.94 -10.20
CA THR A 2 -1.59 -1.93 -10.07
C THR A 2 -0.71 -1.63 -8.87
N PHE A 3 0.05 -2.62 -8.41
CA PHE A 3 1.09 -2.46 -7.40
C PHE A 3 2.04 -1.28 -7.72
N GLU A 4 2.55 -1.21 -8.95
CA GLU A 4 3.47 -0.15 -9.37
C GLU A 4 2.87 1.25 -9.28
N MET A 5 1.59 1.41 -9.63
CA MET A 5 0.88 2.69 -9.48
C MET A 5 0.79 3.10 -8.02
N ILE A 6 0.45 2.17 -7.12
CA ILE A 6 0.31 2.44 -5.69
C ILE A 6 1.67 2.81 -5.11
N LYS A 7 2.71 2.03 -5.41
CA LYS A 7 4.09 2.29 -4.98
C LYS A 7 4.56 3.67 -5.45
N ARG A 8 4.40 3.99 -6.75
CA ARG A 8 4.78 5.30 -7.30
C ARG A 8 4.02 6.45 -6.67
N ASN A 9 2.74 6.27 -6.33
CA ASN A 9 1.95 7.31 -5.67
C ASN A 9 2.38 7.51 -4.21
N TYR A 10 2.73 6.44 -3.50
CA TYR A 10 3.27 6.51 -2.15
C TYR A 10 4.65 7.16 -2.12
N ASP A 11 5.56 6.73 -3.00
CA ASP A 11 6.92 7.28 -3.15
C ASP A 11 6.91 8.79 -3.46
N ARG A 12 5.85 9.27 -4.12
CA ARG A 12 5.64 10.70 -4.44
C ARG A 12 4.93 11.48 -3.34
N GLY A 13 4.57 10.85 -2.23
CA GLY A 13 3.79 11.45 -1.14
C GLY A 13 2.35 11.77 -1.50
N LEU A 14 1.84 11.28 -2.64
CA LEU A 14 0.44 11.48 -3.04
C LEU A 14 -0.50 10.58 -2.25
N TRP A 15 0.02 9.46 -1.74
CA TRP A 15 -0.72 8.49 -0.95
C TRP A 15 -0.09 8.35 0.43
N ASN A 16 -0.94 8.28 1.46
CA ASN A 16 -0.51 7.93 2.81
C ASN A 16 -0.69 6.43 3.07
N LYS A 17 -0.18 5.94 4.21
CA LYS A 17 -0.24 4.51 4.58
C LYS A 17 -1.66 3.96 4.66
N GLN A 18 -2.62 4.77 5.11
CA GLN A 18 -4.04 4.38 5.17
C GLN A 18 -4.61 4.07 3.78
N MET A 19 -4.24 4.85 2.76
CA MET A 19 -4.65 4.57 1.38
C MET A 19 -4.02 3.27 0.85
N VAL A 20 -2.77 2.96 1.23
CA VAL A 20 -2.11 1.69 0.88
C VAL A 20 -2.80 0.51 1.60
N LYS A 21 -3.20 0.67 2.87
CA LYS A 21 -4.00 -0.35 3.59
C LYS A 21 -5.31 -0.67 2.87
N VAL A 22 -6.03 0.35 2.39
CA VAL A 22 -7.26 0.15 1.61
C VAL A 22 -7.02 -0.68 0.34
N ALA A 23 -5.83 -0.59 -0.26
CA ALA A 23 -5.48 -1.43 -1.41
C ALA A 23 -5.30 -2.91 -1.02
N VAL A 24 -4.82 -3.19 0.20
CA VAL A 24 -4.78 -4.56 0.77
C VAL A 24 -6.21 -5.07 1.01
N VAL A 25 -7.05 -4.29 1.70
CA VAL A 25 -8.47 -4.64 1.99
C VAL A 25 -9.26 -4.92 0.71
N LYS A 26 -8.97 -4.19 -0.36
CA LYS A 26 -9.61 -4.38 -1.67
C LYS A 26 -8.99 -5.52 -2.51
N GLY A 27 -7.97 -6.21 -2.00
CA GLY A 27 -7.28 -7.29 -2.69
C GLY A 27 -6.46 -6.85 -3.91
N VAL A 28 -6.09 -5.57 -4.00
CA VAL A 28 -5.29 -5.03 -5.10
C VAL A 28 -3.80 -5.35 -4.92
N ILE A 29 -3.36 -5.41 -3.67
CA ILE A 29 -2.00 -5.79 -3.27
C ILE A 29 -2.08 -6.74 -2.06
N THR A 30 -1.00 -7.47 -1.78
CA THR A 30 -0.89 -8.33 -0.58
C THR A 30 -0.33 -7.56 0.62
N GLU A 31 -0.34 -8.20 1.80
CA GLU A 31 0.28 -7.67 3.02
C GLU A 31 1.80 -7.50 2.86
N GLU A 32 2.46 -8.42 2.16
CA GLU A 32 3.89 -8.32 1.86
C GLU A 32 4.20 -7.12 0.96
N GLN A 33 3.34 -6.86 -0.03
CA GLN A 33 3.45 -5.69 -0.90
C GLN A 33 3.18 -4.38 -0.15
N TYR A 34 2.27 -4.39 0.84
CA TYR A 34 2.10 -3.25 1.74
C TYR A 34 3.39 -2.96 2.51
N LYS A 35 4.05 -4.00 3.04
CA LYS A 35 5.34 -3.86 3.74
C LYS A 35 6.44 -3.38 2.82
N GLU A 36 6.48 -3.83 1.57
CA GLU A 36 7.43 -3.33 0.58
C GLU A 36 7.25 -1.84 0.29
N ILE A 37 6.00 -1.38 0.18
CA ILE A 37 5.69 0.03 -0.11
C ILE A 37 5.96 0.92 1.10
N THR A 38 5.53 0.50 2.29
CA THR A 38 5.46 1.38 3.47
C THR A 38 6.62 1.19 4.45
N GLY A 39 7.36 0.07 4.36
CA GLY A 39 8.36 -0.35 5.33
C GLY A 39 7.78 -0.91 6.64
N GLU A 40 6.46 -1.03 6.75
CA GLU A 40 5.77 -1.46 7.98
C GLU A 40 4.94 -2.71 7.75
N ASP A 41 4.84 -3.56 8.77
CA ASP A 41 3.92 -4.69 8.73
C ASP A 41 2.47 -4.20 8.61
N TYR A 42 1.67 -4.93 7.83
CA TYR A 42 0.25 -4.65 7.73
C TYR A 42 -0.44 -4.98 9.06
N THR A 43 -1.30 -4.09 9.53
CA THR A 43 -2.11 -4.29 10.73
C THR A 43 -3.57 -3.97 10.39
N GLU A 44 -4.49 -4.90 10.64
CA GLU A 44 -5.94 -4.76 10.38
C GLU A 44 -6.69 -3.78 11.30
N GLN A 45 -5.99 -2.85 11.96
CA GLN A 45 -6.62 -1.77 12.74
C GLN A 45 -7.20 -0.68 11.86
#